data_AF-V5ES73-F1
#
_entry.id   AF-V5ES73-F1
#
_cell.length_a   1.000
_cell.length_b   1.000
_cell.length_c   1.000
_cell.angle_alpha   90.00
_cell.angle_beta   90.00
_cell.angle_gamma   90.00
#
_symmetry.space_group_name_H-M   'P 1'
#
loop_
_entity.id
_entity.type
_entity.pdbx_description
1 polymer ?
#
loop_
_entity_poly.entity_id
_entity_poly.type
_entity_poly.pdbx_seq_one_letter_code
_entity_poly.pdbx_strand_id
1 'polypeptide(L)'
;MKWIFLIAVIIGIGWTANWSYHLLDNAILITDYWKSQGGETSWELVNYVDGKPYLYTFSNTNGYWNIFKEIWPVWTLFVLSFFVLIPLSNFILNSMNNAQIAAAKEAQRDAEEQAKKARHTAYESVKEIQKESWKKIAAAHEKERAAARSELDDEWSAYHHKRNEILERESAISSRERNAQQIVSEAKQYVMMIKEENERLKRTTKNATYAYQRKQRQLDRK
;
A
#
# COMPACT_ATOMS: atom_id res chain seq x y z
N MET A 1 0.23 26.69 48.41
CA MET A 1 -0.49 27.89 47.92
C MET A 1 -2.01 27.83 48.12
N LYS A 2 -2.73 26.76 47.72
CA LYS A 2 -4.19 26.66 47.88
C LYS A 2 -4.70 26.86 49.33
N TRP A 3 -3.96 26.39 50.33
CA TRP A 3 -4.32 26.53 51.75
C TRP A 3 -4.09 27.93 52.32
N ILE A 4 -3.12 28.70 51.79
CA ILE A 4 -2.83 30.07 52.27
C ILE A 4 -3.95 31.01 51.84
N PHE A 5 -4.50 30.83 50.64
CA PHE A 5 -5.65 31.59 50.16
C PHE A 5 -6.90 31.28 51.01
N LEU A 6 -7.09 30.01 51.38
CA LEU A 6 -8.21 29.59 52.22
C LEU A 6 -8.09 30.19 53.64
N ILE A 7 -6.89 30.19 54.21
CA ILE A 7 -6.61 30.83 55.52
C ILE A 7 -6.79 32.35 55.43
N ALA A 8 -6.32 33.01 54.37
CA ALA A 8 -6.51 34.44 54.17
C ALA A 8 -7.99 34.83 54.01
N VAL A 9 -8.78 33.98 53.33
CA VAL A 9 -10.24 34.16 53.22
C VAL A 9 -10.91 33.97 54.57
N ILE A 10 -10.53 32.97 55.38
CA ILE A 10 -11.08 32.77 56.74
C ILE A 10 -10.72 33.95 57.64
N ILE A 11 -9.48 34.44 57.60
CA ILE A 11 -9.03 35.61 58.37
C ILE A 11 -9.78 36.88 57.90
N GLY A 12 -9.97 37.05 56.59
CA GLY A 12 -10.74 38.16 56.03
C GLY A 12 -12.21 38.13 56.44
N ILE A 13 -12.83 36.95 56.45
CA ILE A 13 -14.21 36.75 56.96
C ILE A 13 -14.28 37.03 58.47
N GLY A 14 -13.30 36.55 59.25
CA GLY A 14 -13.23 36.82 60.69
C GLY A 14 -13.05 38.31 61.00
N TRP A 15 -12.22 39.02 60.22
CA TRP A 15 -11.97 40.44 60.41
C TRP A 15 -13.19 41.30 60.00
N THR A 16 -13.85 40.97 58.90
CA THR A 16 -15.09 41.64 58.47
C THR A 16 -16.27 41.33 59.40
N ALA A 17 -16.38 40.10 59.93
CA ALA A 17 -17.38 39.76 60.95
C ALA A 17 -17.14 40.52 62.27
N ASN A 18 -15.90 40.69 62.70
CA ASN A 18 -15.55 41.48 63.89
C ASN A 18 -15.82 42.98 63.70
N TRP A 19 -15.66 43.50 62.47
CA TRP A 19 -15.99 44.89 62.16
C TRP A 19 -17.50 45.13 62.04
N SER A 20 -18.23 44.19 61.41
CA SER A 20 -19.71 44.19 61.38
C SER A 20 -20.32 44.04 62.77
N TYR A 21 -19.69 43.27 63.68
CA TYR A 21 -20.14 43.13 65.06
C TYR A 21 -20.29 44.49 65.76
N HIS A 22 -19.31 45.38 65.60
CA HIS A 22 -19.35 46.72 66.20
C HIS A 22 -20.27 47.71 65.47
N LEU A 23 -20.54 47.50 64.18
CA LEU A 23 -21.46 48.36 63.42
C LEU A 23 -22.93 48.00 63.65
N LEU A 24 -23.21 46.74 64.01
CA LEU A 24 -24.55 46.16 64.13
C LEU A 24 -25.03 46.02 65.59
N ASP A 25 -24.29 46.52 66.58
CA ASP A 25 -24.76 46.59 67.98
C ASP A 25 -26.04 47.44 68.13
N ASN A 26 -26.26 48.38 67.20
CA ASN A 26 -27.49 49.18 67.09
C ASN A 26 -28.49 48.62 66.07
N ALA A 27 -28.23 47.46 65.47
CA ALA A 27 -29.15 46.84 64.52
C ALA A 27 -30.28 46.15 65.29
N ILE A 28 -31.50 46.52 64.93
CA ILE A 28 -32.72 45.95 65.46
C ILE A 28 -33.34 45.12 64.33
N LEU A 29 -33.36 43.80 64.49
CA LEU A 29 -34.16 42.96 63.61
C LEU A 29 -35.57 42.87 64.20
N ILE A 30 -36.54 43.39 63.46
CA ILE A 30 -37.96 43.21 63.76
C ILE A 30 -38.35 41.84 63.21
N THR A 31 -38.64 40.91 64.11
CA THR A 31 -39.03 39.54 63.76
C THR A 31 -40.54 39.45 63.54
N ASP A 32 -41.32 40.07 64.44
CA ASP A 32 -42.79 40.13 64.41
C ASP A 32 -43.29 41.50 64.90
N TYR A 33 -44.42 41.97 64.35
CA TYR A 33 -45.09 43.19 64.81
C TYR A 33 -46.61 43.03 64.84
N TRP A 34 -47.27 43.67 65.80
CA TRP A 34 -48.72 43.64 65.98
C TRP A 34 -49.25 44.97 66.50
N LYS A 35 -50.55 45.22 66.37
CA LYS A 35 -51.17 46.49 66.73
C LYS A 35 -51.20 46.67 68.26
N SER A 36 -50.66 47.79 68.75
CA SER A 36 -50.56 48.11 70.18
C SER A 36 -51.94 48.34 70.79
N GLN A 37 -52.18 47.79 71.99
CA GLN A 37 -53.42 47.97 72.76
C GLN A 37 -53.29 49.02 73.89
N GLY A 38 -52.18 49.76 73.91
CA GLY A 38 -51.96 50.90 74.79
C GLY A 38 -51.23 50.56 76.09
N GLY A 39 -50.12 51.27 76.32
CA GLY A 39 -49.52 51.41 77.66
C GLY A 39 -48.23 50.63 77.93
N GLU A 40 -47.22 50.67 77.05
CA GLU A 40 -45.86 50.21 77.40
C GLU A 40 -44.78 51.25 77.04
N THR A 41 -43.78 51.38 77.91
CA THR A 41 -42.69 52.39 77.88
C THR A 41 -41.53 52.03 76.95
N SER A 42 -41.80 51.46 75.78
CA SER A 42 -40.78 51.09 74.78
C SER A 42 -41.09 51.73 73.41
N TRP A 43 -40.10 51.75 72.53
CA TRP A 43 -40.22 52.36 71.20
C TRP A 43 -41.27 51.59 70.38
N GLU A 44 -42.29 52.29 69.85
CA GLU A 44 -43.36 51.72 69.01
C GLU A 44 -43.20 52.16 67.54
N LEU A 45 -43.63 51.32 66.60
CA LEU A 45 -43.68 51.67 65.18
C LEU A 45 -44.98 52.43 64.90
N VAL A 46 -44.86 53.61 64.29
CA VAL A 46 -46.02 54.43 63.92
C VAL A 46 -46.28 54.32 62.44
N ASN A 47 -47.49 53.91 62.08
CA ASN A 47 -47.97 53.98 60.71
C ASN A 47 -49.12 54.99 60.62
N TYR A 48 -49.04 55.94 59.69
CA TYR A 48 -50.10 56.92 59.46
C TYR A 48 -50.97 56.47 58.29
N VAL A 49 -52.20 56.07 58.60
CA VAL A 49 -53.21 55.75 57.60
C VAL A 49 -54.40 56.69 57.81
N ASP A 50 -54.81 57.39 56.75
CA ASP A 50 -55.91 58.37 56.76
C ASP A 50 -55.81 59.43 57.86
N GLY A 51 -54.59 59.94 58.08
CA GLY A 51 -54.32 61.02 59.03
C GLY A 51 -54.40 60.62 60.51
N LYS A 52 -54.61 59.33 60.81
CA LYS A 52 -54.61 58.81 62.20
C LYS A 52 -53.39 57.91 62.43
N PRO A 53 -52.62 58.13 63.52
CA PRO A 53 -51.50 57.25 63.85
C PRO A 53 -52.02 55.91 64.38
N TYR A 54 -51.58 54.81 63.77
CA TYR A 54 -51.68 53.46 64.32
C TYR A 54 -50.34 53.06 64.91
N LEU A 55 -50.37 52.65 66.17
CA LEU A 55 -49.21 52.20 66.92
C LEU A 55 -49.09 50.68 66.81
N TYR A 56 -47.89 50.22 66.52
CA TYR A 56 -47.54 48.81 66.46
C TYR A 56 -46.40 48.53 67.43
N THR A 57 -46.62 47.55 68.30
CA THR A 57 -45.56 46.98 69.13
C THR A 57 -44.87 45.90 68.31
N PHE A 58 -43.56 45.76 68.49
CA PHE A 58 -42.77 44.77 67.78
C PHE A 58 -41.89 43.99 68.74
N SER A 59 -41.64 42.72 68.40
CA SER A 59 -40.57 41.96 69.01
C SER A 59 -39.26 42.33 68.33
N ASN A 60 -38.25 42.66 69.13
CA ASN A 60 -36.91 42.92 68.63
C ASN A 60 -35.90 41.89 69.11
N THR A 61 -35.05 41.50 68.17
CA THR A 61 -33.83 40.78 68.49
C THR A 61 -32.68 41.77 68.32
N ASN A 62 -32.10 42.19 69.45
CA ASN A 62 -30.98 43.14 69.47
C ASN A 62 -29.65 42.40 69.54
N GLY A 63 -28.67 42.92 68.81
CA GLY A 63 -27.30 42.42 68.80
C GLY A 63 -27.02 41.42 67.67
N TYR A 64 -25.87 41.62 67.03
CA TYR A 64 -25.40 40.87 65.87
C TYR A 64 -25.51 39.36 66.01
N TRP A 65 -25.16 38.82 67.18
CA TRP A 65 -25.10 37.38 67.40
C TRP A 65 -26.48 36.70 67.37
N ASN A 66 -27.51 37.37 67.86
CA ASN A 66 -28.86 36.82 67.88
C ASN A 66 -29.51 36.91 66.49
N ILE A 67 -29.30 38.02 65.78
CA ILE A 67 -29.70 38.18 64.37
C ILE A 67 -29.02 37.12 63.49
N PHE A 68 -27.72 36.88 63.71
CA PHE A 68 -26.98 35.86 62.97
C PHE A 68 -27.52 34.44 63.22
N LYS A 69 -27.87 34.09 64.46
CA LYS A 69 -28.47 32.79 64.79
C LYS A 69 -29.82 32.57 64.10
N GLU A 70 -30.66 33.60 64.01
CA GLU A 70 -31.96 33.51 63.35
C GLU A 70 -31.82 33.31 61.83
N ILE A 71 -30.80 33.93 61.21
CA ILE A 71 -30.56 33.82 59.76
C ILE A 71 -29.67 32.60 59.40
N TRP A 72 -29.04 31.96 60.40
CA TRP A 72 -28.15 30.80 60.22
C TRP A 72 -28.75 29.66 59.35
N PRO A 73 -30.03 29.26 59.49
CA PRO A 73 -30.63 28.21 58.65
C PRO A 73 -30.69 28.56 57.16
N VAL A 74 -30.79 29.86 56.82
CA VAL A 74 -30.81 30.31 55.43
C VAL A 74 -29.41 30.22 54.83
N TRP A 75 -28.38 30.58 55.61
CA TRP A 75 -26.98 30.47 55.21
C TRP A 75 -26.53 29.03 55.03
N THR A 76 -26.94 28.11 55.91
CA THR A 76 -26.59 26.69 55.78
C THR A 76 -27.16 26.08 54.50
N LEU A 77 -28.42 26.40 54.15
CA LEU A 77 -29.01 25.98 52.88
C LEU A 77 -28.27 26.55 51.67
N PHE A 78 -27.89 27.83 51.73
CA PHE A 78 -27.13 28.47 50.66
C PHE A 78 -25.77 27.78 50.45
N VAL A 79 -25.02 27.53 51.52
CA VAL A 79 -23.71 26.86 51.45
C VAL A 79 -23.84 25.40 51.00
N LEU A 80 -24.83 24.67 51.51
CA LEU A 80 -25.09 23.28 51.12
C LEU A 80 -25.41 23.17 49.63
N SER A 81 -26.08 24.16 49.04
CA SER A 81 -26.35 24.18 47.61
C SER A 81 -25.07 24.21 46.77
N PHE A 82 -24.05 24.99 47.16
CA PHE A 82 -22.74 24.99 46.49
C PHE A 82 -22.00 23.66 46.64
N PHE A 83 -22.06 23.04 47.81
CA PHE A 83 -21.42 21.73 48.05
C PHE A 83 -22.03 20.60 47.22
N VAL A 84 -23.30 20.71 46.83
CA VAL A 84 -23.96 19.70 45.97
C VAL A 84 -23.80 20.05 44.49
N LEU A 85 -23.90 21.32 44.10
CA LEU A 85 -23.87 21.73 42.70
C LEU A 85 -22.48 21.60 42.06
N ILE A 86 -21.41 21.91 42.79
CA ILE A 86 -20.03 21.88 42.24
C ILE A 86 -19.60 20.44 41.86
N PRO A 87 -19.76 19.41 42.71
CA PRO A 87 -19.44 18.04 42.34
C PRO A 87 -20.29 17.52 41.17
N LEU A 88 -21.59 17.85 41.16
CA LEU A 88 -22.51 17.43 40.11
C LEU A 88 -22.10 18.02 38.75
N SER A 89 -21.75 19.30 38.70
CA SER A 89 -21.27 19.96 37.48
C SER A 89 -19.99 19.31 36.96
N ASN A 90 -19.02 19.03 37.83
CA ASN A 90 -17.78 18.36 37.42
C ASN A 90 -18.04 16.93 36.92
N PHE A 91 -18.96 16.20 37.53
CA PHE A 91 -19.34 14.85 37.11
C PHE A 91 -19.94 14.84 35.70
N ILE A 92 -20.88 15.75 35.41
CA ILE A 92 -21.52 15.87 34.10
C ILE A 92 -20.48 16.23 33.02
N LEU A 93 -19.63 17.22 33.28
CA LEU A 93 -18.59 17.65 32.34
C LEU A 93 -17.57 16.54 32.04
N ASN A 94 -17.11 15.81 33.07
CA ASN A 94 -16.20 14.69 32.87
C ASN A 94 -16.86 13.52 32.13
N SER A 95 -18.14 13.23 32.40
CA SER A 95 -18.88 12.18 31.68
C SER A 95 -18.99 12.49 30.19
N MET A 96 -19.33 13.73 29.83
CA MET A 96 -19.42 14.16 28.44
C MET A 96 -18.06 14.10 27.72
N ASN A 97 -17.00 14.58 28.36
CA ASN A 97 -15.65 14.51 27.80
C ASN A 97 -15.22 13.05 27.58
N ASN A 98 -15.50 12.15 28.53
CA ASN A 98 -15.18 10.74 28.39
C ASN A 98 -15.95 10.08 27.24
N ALA A 99 -17.22 10.43 27.05
CA ALA A 99 -18.02 9.93 25.93
C ALA A 99 -17.49 10.42 24.57
N GLN A 100 -17.10 11.69 24.46
CA GLN A 100 -16.49 12.23 23.25
C GLN A 100 -15.14 11.59 22.95
N ILE A 101 -14.30 11.37 23.96
CA ILE A 101 -13.01 10.68 23.81
C ILE A 101 -13.22 9.23 23.39
N ALA A 102 -14.23 8.54 23.94
CA ALA A 102 -14.56 7.17 23.56
C ALA A 102 -15.02 7.09 22.09
N ALA A 103 -15.93 7.97 21.68
CA ALA A 103 -16.41 8.05 20.30
C ALA A 103 -15.26 8.39 19.32
N ALA A 104 -14.39 9.34 19.67
CA ALA A 104 -13.23 9.68 18.85
C ALA A 104 -12.25 8.49 18.70
N LYS A 105 -12.01 7.74 19.78
CA LYS A 105 -11.16 6.53 19.75
C LYS A 105 -11.79 5.38 18.96
N GLU A 106 -13.11 5.26 18.96
CA GLU A 106 -13.82 4.29 18.14
C GLU A 106 -13.74 4.67 16.66
N ALA A 107 -14.04 5.91 16.31
CA ALA A 107 -13.89 6.41 14.93
C ALA A 107 -12.45 6.27 14.41
N GLN A 108 -11.44 6.51 15.27
CA GLN A 108 -10.04 6.30 14.90
C GLN A 108 -9.75 4.81 14.61
N ARG A 109 -10.25 3.88 15.45
CA ARG A 109 -10.07 2.44 15.24
C ARG A 109 -10.74 1.97 13.95
N ASP A 110 -11.95 2.44 13.67
CA ASP A 110 -12.65 2.11 12.43
C ASP A 110 -11.90 2.64 11.21
N ALA A 111 -11.38 3.86 11.26
CA ALA A 111 -10.55 4.44 10.20
C ALA A 111 -9.25 3.64 10.01
N GLU A 112 -8.59 3.22 11.09
CA GLU A 112 -7.39 2.36 11.02
C GLU A 112 -7.70 0.99 10.44
N GLU A 113 -8.83 0.37 10.80
CA GLU A 113 -9.27 -0.90 10.22
C GLU A 113 -9.59 -0.78 8.73
N GLN A 114 -10.29 0.28 8.32
CA GLN A 114 -10.54 0.56 6.91
C GLN A 114 -9.24 0.79 6.13
N ALA A 115 -8.30 1.55 6.70
CA ALA A 115 -6.99 1.77 6.11
C ALA A 115 -6.18 0.46 5.98
N LYS A 116 -6.22 -0.41 7.00
CA LYS A 116 -5.58 -1.73 6.95
C LYS A 116 -6.21 -2.62 5.88
N LYS A 117 -7.54 -2.67 5.79
CA LYS A 117 -8.27 -3.41 4.74
C LYS A 117 -7.90 -2.90 3.35
N ALA A 118 -7.90 -1.58 3.15
CA ALA A 118 -7.53 -0.96 1.87
C ALA A 118 -6.07 -1.24 1.49
N ARG A 119 -5.14 -1.23 2.46
CA ARG A 119 -3.74 -1.62 2.22
C ARG A 119 -3.61 -3.09 1.84
N HIS A 120 -4.34 -3.97 2.52
CA HIS A 120 -4.33 -5.39 2.22
C HIS A 120 -4.85 -5.67 0.81
N THR A 121 -6.00 -5.11 0.44
CA THR A 121 -6.57 -5.28 -0.91
C THR A 121 -5.66 -4.70 -1.99
N ALA A 122 -5.04 -3.54 -1.75
CA ALA A 122 -4.05 -2.98 -2.66
C ALA A 122 -2.85 -3.93 -2.83
N TYR A 123 -2.31 -4.48 -1.74
CA TYR A 123 -1.21 -5.43 -1.79
C TYR A 123 -1.58 -6.72 -2.54
N GLU A 124 -2.76 -7.29 -2.29
CA GLU A 124 -3.25 -8.46 -3.02
C GLU A 124 -3.40 -8.18 -4.51
N SER A 125 -3.97 -7.03 -4.89
CA SER A 125 -4.11 -6.66 -6.30
C SER A 125 -2.76 -6.55 -7.02
N VAL A 126 -1.75 -5.96 -6.37
CA VAL A 126 -0.39 -5.87 -6.92
C VAL A 126 0.22 -7.26 -7.09
N LYS A 127 0.03 -8.13 -6.11
CA LYS A 127 0.52 -9.51 -6.15
C LYS A 127 -0.13 -10.31 -7.28
N GLU A 128 -1.43 -10.13 -7.51
CA GLU A 128 -2.16 -10.77 -8.61
C GLU A 128 -1.67 -10.26 -9.97
N ILE A 129 -1.55 -8.95 -10.15
CA ILE A 129 -0.99 -8.34 -11.36
C ILE A 129 0.42 -8.87 -11.63
N GLN A 130 1.26 -8.96 -10.60
CA GLN A 130 2.62 -9.49 -10.72
C GLN A 130 2.59 -10.97 -11.15
N LYS A 131 1.72 -11.80 -10.56
CA LYS A 131 1.55 -13.20 -10.93
C LYS A 131 1.09 -13.36 -12.38
N GLU A 132 0.14 -12.55 -12.83
CA GLU A 132 -0.31 -12.55 -14.23
C GLU A 132 0.78 -12.09 -15.19
N SER A 133 1.54 -11.06 -14.83
CA SER A 133 2.69 -10.59 -15.61
C SER A 133 3.73 -11.69 -15.77
N TRP A 134 4.10 -12.38 -14.68
CA TRP A 134 5.02 -13.52 -14.73
C TRP A 134 4.51 -14.65 -15.61
N LYS A 135 3.22 -14.98 -15.55
CA LYS A 135 2.62 -15.99 -16.45
C LYS A 135 2.73 -15.59 -17.91
N LYS A 136 2.48 -14.32 -18.26
CA LYS A 136 2.61 -13.81 -19.63
C LYS A 136 4.05 -13.88 -20.12
N ILE A 137 5.02 -13.48 -19.28
CA ILE A 137 6.45 -13.55 -19.60
C ILE A 137 6.88 -15.01 -19.80
N ALA A 138 6.49 -15.92 -18.90
CA ALA A 138 6.81 -17.33 -19.00
C ALA A 138 6.23 -17.95 -20.29
N ALA A 139 4.98 -17.65 -20.62
CA ALA A 139 4.33 -18.13 -21.85
C ALA A 139 5.00 -17.55 -23.11
N ALA A 140 5.42 -16.28 -23.10
CA ALA A 140 6.15 -15.67 -24.21
C ALA A 140 7.50 -16.35 -24.42
N HIS A 141 8.27 -16.58 -23.37
CA HIS A 141 9.55 -17.31 -23.45
C HIS A 141 9.39 -18.75 -23.90
N GLU A 142 8.34 -19.44 -23.47
CA GLU A 142 8.04 -20.79 -23.93
C GLU A 142 7.73 -20.80 -25.43
N LYS A 143 6.93 -19.84 -25.90
CA LYS A 143 6.61 -19.68 -27.33
C LYS A 143 7.86 -19.38 -28.16
N GLU A 144 8.74 -18.49 -27.71
CA GLU A 144 10.02 -18.19 -28.37
C GLU A 144 10.91 -19.43 -28.44
N ARG A 145 11.03 -20.19 -27.34
CA ARG A 145 11.80 -21.43 -27.33
C ARG A 145 11.22 -22.49 -28.26
N ALA A 146 9.90 -22.61 -28.31
CA ALA A 146 9.24 -23.54 -29.22
C ALA A 146 9.47 -23.16 -30.69
N ALA A 147 9.38 -21.87 -31.01
CA ALA A 147 9.67 -21.36 -32.35
C ALA A 147 11.14 -21.60 -32.74
N ALA A 148 12.09 -21.26 -31.87
CA ALA A 148 13.51 -21.49 -32.11
C ALA A 148 13.86 -22.98 -32.29
N ARG A 149 13.20 -23.88 -31.55
CA ARG A 149 13.35 -25.33 -31.74
C ARG A 149 12.80 -25.79 -33.09
N SER A 150 11.63 -25.31 -33.47
CA SER A 150 11.03 -25.63 -34.78
C SER A 150 11.92 -25.17 -35.92
N GLU A 151 12.45 -23.94 -35.85
CA GLU A 151 13.37 -23.40 -36.85
C GLU A 151 14.65 -24.24 -36.95
N LEU A 152 15.22 -24.66 -35.81
CA LEU A 152 16.40 -25.50 -35.77
C LEU A 152 16.15 -26.91 -36.34
N ASP A 153 14.98 -27.49 -36.07
CA ASP A 153 14.57 -28.78 -36.64
C ASP A 153 14.37 -28.68 -38.17
N ASP A 154 13.79 -27.59 -38.65
CA ASP A 154 13.62 -27.31 -40.09
C ASP A 154 14.97 -27.13 -40.79
N GLU A 155 15.88 -26.35 -40.20
CA GLU A 155 17.26 -26.17 -40.69
C GLU A 155 18.02 -27.50 -40.70
N TRP A 156 17.89 -28.30 -39.65
CA TRP A 156 18.51 -29.61 -39.56
C TRP A 156 18.01 -30.55 -40.67
N SER A 157 16.70 -30.59 -40.88
CA SER A 157 16.08 -31.38 -41.94
C SER A 157 16.57 -30.93 -43.33
N ALA A 158 16.58 -29.62 -43.58
CA ALA A 158 17.08 -29.04 -44.83
C ALA A 158 18.56 -29.37 -45.07
N TYR A 159 19.40 -29.27 -44.03
CA TYR A 159 20.81 -29.64 -44.09
C TYR A 159 20.98 -31.11 -44.47
N HIS A 160 20.25 -32.01 -43.83
CA HIS A 160 20.30 -33.44 -44.12
C HIS A 160 19.83 -33.78 -45.53
N HIS A 161 18.77 -33.13 -46.00
CA HIS A 161 18.30 -33.33 -47.36
C HIS A 161 19.36 -32.92 -48.37
N LYS A 162 19.96 -31.73 -48.20
CA LYS A 162 21.02 -31.23 -49.08
C LYS A 162 22.29 -32.09 -49.03
N ARG A 163 22.66 -32.57 -47.84
CA ARG A 163 23.78 -33.51 -47.66
C ARG A 163 23.55 -34.80 -48.45
N ASN A 164 22.36 -35.39 -48.35
CA ASN A 164 22.04 -36.62 -49.06
C ASN A 164 22.05 -36.41 -50.58
N GLU A 165 21.50 -35.29 -51.05
CA GLU A 165 21.54 -34.92 -52.47
C GLU A 165 22.99 -34.79 -52.98
N ILE A 166 23.88 -34.17 -52.22
CA ILE A 166 25.30 -34.06 -52.57
C ILE A 166 25.95 -35.44 -52.64
N LEU A 167 25.71 -36.31 -51.65
CA LEU A 167 26.26 -37.66 -51.65
C LEU A 167 25.80 -38.49 -52.86
N GLU A 168 24.53 -38.38 -53.24
CA GLU A 168 24.00 -39.03 -54.44
C GLU A 168 24.68 -38.49 -55.71
N ARG A 169 24.84 -37.16 -55.82
CA ARG A 169 25.54 -36.52 -56.94
C ARG A 169 27.01 -36.95 -57.02
N GLU A 170 27.73 -36.96 -55.91
CA GLU A 170 29.13 -37.40 -55.85
C GLU A 170 29.28 -38.87 -56.25
N SER A 171 28.39 -39.74 -55.77
CA SER A 171 28.35 -41.15 -56.17
C SER A 171 28.13 -41.32 -57.67
N ALA A 172 27.17 -40.57 -58.24
CA ALA A 172 26.89 -40.58 -59.68
C ALA A 172 28.07 -40.07 -60.51
N ILE A 173 28.75 -39.01 -60.07
CA ILE A 173 29.96 -38.48 -60.72
C ILE A 173 31.08 -39.53 -60.67
N SER A 174 31.35 -40.11 -59.50
CA SER A 174 32.37 -41.16 -59.33
C SER A 174 32.12 -42.37 -60.24
N SER A 175 30.85 -42.77 -60.40
CA SER A 175 30.46 -43.85 -61.32
C SER A 175 30.74 -43.47 -62.78
N ARG A 176 30.37 -42.25 -63.19
CA ARG A 176 30.63 -41.75 -64.55
C ARG A 176 32.12 -41.63 -64.86
N GLU A 177 32.92 -41.16 -63.91
CA GLU A 177 34.37 -41.06 -64.06
C GLU A 177 35.02 -42.43 -64.23
N ARG A 178 34.62 -43.42 -63.42
CA ARG A 178 35.09 -44.80 -63.56
C ARG A 178 34.75 -45.39 -64.93
N ASN A 179 33.53 -45.18 -65.40
CA ASN A 179 33.11 -45.63 -66.74
C ASN A 179 33.92 -44.93 -67.84
N ALA A 180 34.10 -43.61 -67.75
CA ALA A 180 34.91 -42.85 -68.70
C ALA A 180 36.38 -43.32 -68.72
N GLN A 181 36.97 -43.59 -67.55
CA GLN A 181 38.32 -44.15 -67.45
C GLN A 181 38.42 -45.53 -68.11
N GLN A 182 37.41 -46.38 -67.93
CA GLN A 182 37.35 -47.68 -68.59
C GLN A 182 37.29 -47.52 -70.12
N ILE A 183 36.38 -46.69 -70.63
CA ILE A 183 36.27 -46.41 -72.08
C ILE A 183 37.59 -45.86 -72.64
N VAL A 184 38.25 -44.94 -71.93
CA VAL A 184 39.55 -44.39 -72.34
C VAL A 184 40.63 -45.47 -72.35
N SER A 185 40.64 -46.37 -71.37
CA SER A 185 41.56 -47.51 -71.32
C SER A 185 41.36 -48.46 -72.51
N GLU A 186 40.12 -48.84 -72.78
CA GLU A 186 39.75 -49.69 -73.93
C GLU A 186 40.13 -49.03 -75.26
N ALA A 187 39.81 -47.74 -75.43
CA ALA A 187 40.18 -46.99 -76.63
C ALA A 187 41.71 -46.93 -76.83
N LYS A 188 42.49 -46.75 -75.75
CA LYS A 188 43.96 -46.80 -75.82
C LYS A 188 44.47 -48.17 -76.28
N GLN A 189 43.86 -49.26 -75.82
CA GLN A 189 44.19 -50.62 -76.27
C GLN A 189 43.87 -50.80 -77.76
N TYR A 190 42.69 -50.36 -78.21
CA TYR A 190 42.32 -50.40 -79.64
C TYR A 190 43.30 -49.60 -80.52
N VAL A 191 43.66 -48.38 -80.11
CA VAL A 191 44.65 -47.57 -80.83
C VAL A 191 46.00 -48.28 -80.92
N MET A 192 46.42 -48.97 -79.86
CA MET A 192 47.66 -49.75 -79.85
C MET A 192 47.61 -50.91 -80.86
N MET A 193 46.54 -51.70 -80.85
CA MET A 193 46.33 -52.80 -81.80
C MET A 193 46.34 -52.32 -83.26
N ILE A 194 45.65 -51.21 -83.56
CA ILE A 194 45.62 -50.62 -84.91
C ILE A 194 47.02 -50.16 -85.34
N LYS A 195 47.82 -49.58 -84.42
CA LYS A 195 49.20 -49.18 -84.73
C LYS A 195 50.07 -50.39 -85.04
N GLU A 196 49.97 -51.46 -84.27
CA GLU A 196 50.72 -52.70 -84.50
C GLU A 196 50.37 -53.34 -85.84
N GLU A 197 49.08 -53.44 -86.17
CA GLU A 197 48.63 -54.00 -87.45
C GLU A 197 49.06 -53.12 -88.64
N ASN A 198 48.99 -51.79 -88.51
CA ASN A 198 49.53 -50.89 -89.53
C ASN A 198 51.03 -51.08 -89.76
N GLU A 199 51.82 -51.20 -88.69
CA GLU A 199 53.25 -51.47 -88.82
C GLU A 199 53.54 -52.83 -89.45
N ARG A 200 52.74 -53.86 -89.12
CA ARG A 200 52.81 -55.18 -89.76
C ARG A 200 52.49 -55.11 -91.26
N LEU A 201 51.45 -54.37 -91.65
CA LEU A 201 51.09 -54.16 -93.06
C LEU A 201 52.17 -53.39 -93.81
N LYS A 202 52.76 -52.34 -93.22
CA LYS A 202 53.92 -51.63 -93.80
C LYS A 202 55.12 -52.54 -94.03
N ARG A 203 55.42 -53.44 -93.08
CA ARG A 203 56.50 -54.43 -93.24
C ARG A 203 56.19 -55.41 -94.38
N THR A 204 54.95 -55.92 -94.42
CA THR A 204 54.52 -56.88 -95.44
C THR A 204 54.55 -56.27 -96.84
N THR A 205 54.04 -55.04 -97.00
CA THR A 205 54.09 -54.30 -98.26
C THR A 205 55.52 -54.03 -98.71
N LYS A 206 56.39 -53.55 -97.81
CA LYS A 206 57.82 -53.35 -98.10
C LYS A 206 58.50 -54.65 -98.56
N ASN A 207 58.22 -55.77 -97.89
CA ASN A 207 58.73 -57.08 -98.28
C ASN A 207 58.21 -57.52 -99.66
N ALA A 208 56.92 -57.31 -99.95
CA ALA A 208 56.34 -57.60 -101.26
C ALA A 208 56.94 -56.73 -102.36
N THR A 209 57.17 -55.43 -102.11
CA THR A 209 57.85 -54.53 -103.04
C THR A 209 59.27 -55.00 -103.32
N TYR A 210 60.04 -55.38 -102.29
CA TYR A 210 61.38 -55.95 -102.49
C TYR A 210 61.35 -57.26 -103.27
N ALA A 211 60.38 -58.14 -103.01
CA ALA A 211 60.20 -59.38 -103.77
C ALA A 211 59.86 -59.12 -105.24
N TYR A 212 58.98 -58.16 -105.52
CA TYR A 212 58.64 -57.73 -106.87
C TYR A 212 59.86 -57.17 -107.60
N GLN A 213 60.60 -56.23 -106.99
CA GLN A 213 61.82 -55.68 -107.57
C GLN A 213 62.87 -56.77 -107.84
N ARG A 214 63.00 -57.77 -106.95
CA ARG A 214 63.92 -58.90 -107.14
C ARG A 214 63.51 -59.73 -108.36
N LYS A 215 62.22 -59.99 -108.54
CA LYS A 215 61.67 -60.71 -109.70
C LYS A 215 61.86 -59.92 -110.99
N GLN A 216 61.66 -58.61 -110.97
CA GLN A 216 61.88 -57.73 -112.12
C GLN A 216 63.35 -57.73 -112.55
N ARG A 217 64.30 -57.60 -111.60
CA ARG A 217 65.74 -57.75 -111.88
C ARG A 217 66.13 -59.12 -112.43
N GLN A 218 65.37 -60.18 -112.12
CA GLN A 218 65.61 -61.52 -112.68
C GLN A 218 65.05 -61.65 -114.09
N LEU A 219 63.98 -60.92 -114.42
CA LEU A 219 63.39 -60.88 -115.76
C LEU A 219 64.22 -60.01 -116.71
N ASP A 220 64.76 -58.87 -116.24
CA ASP A 220 65.63 -57.98 -117.03
C ASP A 220 67.04 -58.58 -117.33
N ARG A 221 67.36 -59.73 -116.73
CA ARG A 221 68.62 -60.47 -116.92
C ARG A 221 68.49 -61.69 -117.85
N LYS A 222 67.29 -61.92 -118.40
CA LYS A 222 67.04 -62.89 -119.48
C LYS A 222 66.92 -62.16 -120.81
#